data_AF-A0A6G1IYW7-F1
#
_entry.id   AF-A0A6G1IYW7-F1
#
_cell.length_a   1.000
_cell.length_b   1.000
_cell.length_c   1.000
_cell.angle_alpha   90.00
_cell.angle_beta   90.00
_cell.angle_gamma   90.00
#
_symmetry.space_group_name_H-M   'P 1'
#
loop_
_entity.id
_entity.type
_entity.pdbx_description
1 polymer ?
#
loop_
_entity_poly.entity_id
_entity_poly.type
_entity_poly.pdbx_seq_one_letter_code
_entity_poly.pdbx_strand_id
1 'polypeptide(L)'
;MDKFELLDRAYGFTSHDATKRATASRLVYALQPSSVNFSQTLPSAGDPNERPPAHISGVNALTIDRFEGRYMLSGGADSSIAIWDLESDPVSTDGYSTYAPLSAANKTTEEHALGITQISFYPFDSLAFLTSSYDHMVKIYSSETLAPSAAFDLDSVVYNIALSPIASHLLVACATQHPSVRLIDLRSGASTHSLAGHSGAILSTAWCPVREHILASGATDGSVRFWDIRRSVSELGVLDLEDSAGVLGKPTSSFSRNSTQGKAHRGPVNGLVWTEDGRHLVSCGHDQRVRVWSTETGANTLANFGPMVRNSGLAPCIPLLPPVQNVEPEKDILFYPNEAEILGYELFEGKMIRRLRRPEQQKRVHETADKGKMNVKDRIMALAWRAHDVEMYSAHAGGSIAAWKPRTEEDAELDEEEEQEREEKEEGKKRKRNVLDDIYQGLTKKPITFGGS
;
A
#
# COMPACT_ATOMS: atom_id res chain seq x y z
N MET A 1 21.00 -12.72 -16.69
CA MET A 1 20.67 -12.14 -18.02
C MET A 1 20.46 -13.25 -19.03
N ASP A 2 19.34 -13.26 -19.75
CA ASP A 2 19.10 -14.26 -20.79
C ASP A 2 19.97 -13.96 -22.02
N LYS A 3 20.68 -14.96 -22.55
CA LYS A 3 21.65 -14.79 -23.66
C LYS A 3 21.06 -14.19 -24.94
N PHE A 4 19.74 -14.23 -25.09
CA PHE A 4 19.03 -13.68 -26.25
C PHE A 4 18.97 -12.14 -26.24
N GLU A 5 18.88 -11.49 -25.09
CA GLU A 5 18.76 -10.01 -25.01
C GLU A 5 20.09 -9.29 -25.29
N LEU A 6 21.21 -9.98 -25.07
CA LEU A 6 22.56 -9.42 -25.21
C LEU A 6 22.94 -9.20 -26.70
N LEU A 7 22.45 -10.07 -27.59
CA LEU A 7 22.61 -9.93 -29.04
C LEU A 7 21.72 -8.79 -29.57
N ASP A 8 20.46 -8.71 -29.15
CA ASP A 8 19.53 -7.67 -29.60
C ASP A 8 19.97 -6.25 -29.21
N ARG A 9 20.59 -6.10 -28.04
CA ARG A 9 21.16 -4.81 -27.59
C ARG A 9 22.32 -4.34 -28.47
N ALA A 10 23.12 -5.26 -29.02
CA ALA A 10 24.24 -4.92 -29.88
C ALA A 10 23.81 -4.47 -31.30
N TYR A 11 22.64 -4.91 -31.75
CA TYR A 11 22.10 -4.58 -33.08
C TYR A 11 21.02 -3.48 -33.07
N GLY A 12 20.53 -3.05 -31.91
CA GLY A 12 19.64 -1.89 -31.77
C GLY A 12 18.19 -2.11 -32.22
N PHE A 13 17.73 -3.37 -32.31
CA PHE A 13 16.37 -3.71 -32.72
C PHE A 13 15.32 -3.44 -31.64
N THR A 14 15.71 -3.41 -30.37
CA THR A 14 14.81 -3.16 -29.24
C THR A 14 14.97 -1.74 -28.71
N SER A 15 13.86 -1.03 -28.57
CA SER A 15 13.86 0.30 -27.96
C SER A 15 14.29 0.21 -26.49
N HIS A 16 15.09 1.17 -26.02
CA HIS A 16 15.54 1.26 -24.63
C HIS A 16 14.39 1.21 -23.61
N ASP A 17 13.22 1.75 -23.97
CA ASP A 17 12.04 1.73 -23.11
C ASP A 17 11.43 0.32 -22.97
N ALA A 18 11.52 -0.50 -24.01
CA ALA A 18 11.10 -1.90 -23.96
C ALA A 18 12.02 -2.72 -23.03
N THR A 19 13.35 -2.49 -23.09
CA THR A 19 14.29 -3.16 -22.18
C THR A 19 14.09 -2.72 -20.74
N LYS A 20 13.91 -1.43 -20.48
CA LYS A 20 13.61 -0.91 -19.13
C LYS A 20 12.34 -1.51 -18.56
N ARG A 21 11.29 -1.59 -19.38
CA ARG A 21 10.01 -2.20 -19.01
C ARG A 21 10.14 -3.69 -18.71
N ALA A 22 10.87 -4.44 -19.53
CA ALA A 22 11.13 -5.86 -19.30
C ALA A 22 11.91 -6.09 -17.99
N THR A 23 12.97 -5.30 -17.74
CA THR A 23 13.73 -5.38 -16.48
C THR A 23 12.86 -5.02 -15.28
N ALA A 24 12.09 -3.93 -15.36
CA ALA A 24 11.20 -3.53 -14.28
C ALA A 24 10.13 -4.61 -14.01
N SER A 25 9.57 -5.21 -15.07
CA SER A 25 8.61 -6.30 -14.94
C SER A 25 9.22 -7.49 -14.21
N ARG A 26 10.44 -7.91 -14.57
CA ARG A 26 11.17 -8.96 -13.83
C ARG A 26 11.34 -8.62 -12.35
N LEU A 27 11.65 -7.36 -12.01
CA LEU A 27 11.76 -6.91 -10.62
C LEU A 27 10.42 -7.00 -9.88
N VAL A 28 9.30 -6.61 -10.52
CA VAL A 28 7.95 -6.74 -9.93
C VAL A 28 7.65 -8.21 -9.58
N TYR A 29 8.01 -9.15 -10.46
CA TYR A 29 7.84 -10.59 -10.20
C TYR A 29 8.79 -11.15 -9.13
N ALA A 30 9.91 -10.46 -8.89
CA ALA A 30 10.95 -10.80 -7.93
C ALA A 30 10.76 -10.13 -6.55
N LEU A 31 9.66 -9.43 -6.30
CA LEU A 31 9.35 -8.84 -5.00
C LEU A 31 9.36 -9.87 -3.87
N GLN A 32 10.11 -9.56 -2.82
CA GLN A 32 10.27 -10.38 -1.62
C GLN A 32 10.22 -9.51 -0.36
N PRO A 33 9.89 -10.09 0.81
CA PRO A 33 9.94 -9.35 2.07
C PRO A 33 11.37 -8.88 2.36
N SER A 34 11.53 -7.59 2.67
CA SER A 34 12.80 -7.02 3.11
C SER A 34 12.92 -7.07 4.65
N SER A 35 14.16 -7.08 5.15
CA SER A 35 14.48 -6.96 6.58
C SER A 35 14.40 -5.51 7.11
N VAL A 36 14.00 -4.55 6.27
CA VAL A 36 13.80 -3.17 6.67
C VAL A 36 12.65 -3.03 7.67
N ASN A 37 12.89 -2.26 8.74
CA ASN A 37 11.90 -1.88 9.73
C ASN A 37 11.70 -0.36 9.74
N PHE A 38 10.51 0.08 10.15
CA PHE A 38 10.18 1.49 10.37
C PHE A 38 9.83 1.68 11.84
N SER A 39 10.51 2.59 12.52
CA SER A 39 10.26 2.81 13.94
C SER A 39 10.55 4.23 14.39
N GLN A 40 9.72 4.74 15.30
CA GLN A 40 9.94 6.05 15.95
C GLN A 40 11.00 6.00 17.05
N THR A 41 11.24 4.82 17.63
CA THR A 41 12.24 4.62 18.67
C THR A 41 13.30 3.66 18.17
N LEU A 42 14.58 4.02 18.34
CA LEU A 42 15.65 3.06 18.06
C LEU A 42 15.59 1.89 19.05
N PRO A 43 15.99 0.67 18.63
CA PRO A 43 16.03 -0.48 19.51
C PRO A 43 16.82 -0.18 20.80
N SER A 44 16.28 -0.58 21.94
CA SER A 44 16.96 -0.42 23.23
C SER A 44 18.24 -1.25 23.28
N ALA A 45 19.31 -0.71 23.87
CA ALA A 45 20.58 -1.43 24.04
C ALA A 45 20.47 -2.74 24.87
N GLY A 46 19.34 -2.92 25.58
CA GLY A 46 19.08 -4.10 26.41
C GLY A 46 18.47 -5.30 25.67
N ASP A 47 17.84 -5.10 24.50
CA ASP A 47 17.30 -6.18 23.68
C ASP A 47 17.39 -5.83 22.17
N PRO A 48 18.46 -6.23 21.47
CA PRO A 48 18.66 -5.92 20.04
C PRO A 48 17.61 -6.57 19.12
N ASN A 49 16.79 -7.50 19.63
CA ASN A 49 15.68 -8.09 18.89
C ASN A 49 14.35 -7.35 19.08
N GLU A 50 14.29 -6.34 19.97
CA GLU A 50 13.09 -5.53 20.15
C GLU A 50 12.85 -4.67 18.89
N ARG A 51 11.72 -4.90 18.22
CA ARG A 51 11.30 -4.17 17.02
C ARG A 51 10.12 -3.28 17.34
N PRO A 52 10.39 -2.06 17.86
CA PRO A 52 9.32 -1.12 18.12
C PRO A 52 8.57 -0.79 16.82
N PRO A 53 7.23 -0.75 16.85
CA PRO A 53 6.42 -0.48 15.66
C PRO A 53 6.59 0.97 15.18
N ALA A 54 6.19 1.23 13.94
CA ALA A 54 6.19 2.57 13.35
C ALA A 54 5.18 3.51 14.03
N HIS A 55 4.10 2.95 14.57
CA HIS A 55 3.08 3.66 15.35
C HIS A 55 2.68 2.82 16.57
N ILE A 56 2.24 3.47 17.65
CA ILE A 56 1.81 2.78 18.88
C ILE A 56 0.55 1.95 18.60
N SER A 57 -0.33 2.48 17.75
CA SER A 57 -1.52 1.79 17.24
C SER A 57 -1.37 1.36 15.77
N GLY A 58 -2.39 0.70 15.22
CA GLY A 58 -2.39 0.23 13.83
C GLY A 58 -2.16 1.34 12.80
N VAL A 59 -1.38 1.05 11.76
CA VAL A 59 -1.24 1.95 10.61
C VAL A 59 -2.41 1.69 9.68
N ASN A 60 -3.28 2.68 9.48
CA ASN A 60 -4.48 2.52 8.66
C ASN A 60 -4.23 2.88 7.20
N ALA A 61 -3.33 3.83 6.94
CA ALA A 61 -3.11 4.38 5.61
C ALA A 61 -1.63 4.65 5.34
N LEU A 62 -1.22 4.45 4.09
CA LEU A 62 0.12 4.72 3.57
C LEU A 62 0.01 5.40 2.21
N THR A 63 0.88 6.36 1.97
CA THR A 63 1.03 6.98 0.65
C THR A 63 2.49 7.37 0.44
N ILE A 64 2.93 7.38 -0.81
CA ILE A 64 4.30 7.74 -1.20
C ILE A 64 4.20 8.88 -2.19
N ASP A 65 5.18 9.78 -2.14
CA ASP A 65 5.29 10.88 -3.08
C ASP A 65 5.34 10.37 -4.53
N ARG A 66 4.56 11.01 -5.41
CA ARG A 66 4.51 10.65 -6.83
C ARG A 66 5.67 11.24 -7.61
N PHE A 67 6.25 12.35 -7.16
CA PHE A 67 7.27 13.08 -7.93
C PHE A 67 8.63 12.41 -7.84
N GLU A 68 9.18 12.28 -6.63
CA GLU A 68 10.51 11.71 -6.40
C GLU A 68 10.41 10.30 -5.79
N GLY A 69 9.27 9.93 -5.21
CA GLY A 69 9.13 8.65 -4.51
C GLY A 69 10.01 8.54 -3.27
N ARG A 70 10.56 9.66 -2.79
CA ARG A 70 11.49 9.72 -1.66
C ARG A 70 10.76 9.69 -0.32
N TYR A 71 9.67 10.44 -0.20
CA TYR A 71 8.94 10.59 1.05
C TYR A 71 7.74 9.65 1.11
N MET A 72 7.59 8.97 2.25
CA MET A 72 6.42 8.16 2.57
C MET A 72 5.69 8.76 3.77
N LEU A 73 4.37 8.82 3.71
CA LEU A 73 3.51 9.20 4.83
C LEU A 73 2.77 7.99 5.37
N SER A 74 2.68 7.91 6.68
CA SER A 74 1.88 6.91 7.39
C SER A 74 0.93 7.55 8.39
N GLY A 75 -0.32 7.07 8.38
CA GLY A 75 -1.38 7.52 9.29
C GLY A 75 -1.78 6.42 10.27
N GLY A 76 -1.69 6.73 11.56
CA GLY A 76 -2.04 5.83 12.66
C GLY A 76 -3.50 5.90 13.08
N ALA A 77 -4.01 4.78 13.62
CA ALA A 77 -5.30 4.71 14.30
C ALA A 77 -5.34 5.49 15.62
N ASP A 78 -4.18 5.95 16.11
CA ASP A 78 -3.99 6.82 17.28
C ASP A 78 -3.87 8.30 16.90
N SER A 79 -4.28 8.69 15.70
CA SER A 79 -4.15 10.04 15.11
C SER A 79 -2.74 10.52 14.82
N SER A 80 -1.72 9.68 15.05
CA SER A 80 -0.34 10.04 14.74
C SER A 80 -0.06 10.01 13.24
N ILE A 81 0.80 10.92 12.78
CA ILE A 81 1.26 11.02 11.40
C ILE A 81 2.78 10.96 11.43
N ALA A 82 3.39 10.13 10.59
CA ALA A 82 4.84 10.09 10.45
C ALA A 82 5.25 10.25 8.98
N ILE A 83 6.34 10.99 8.77
CA ILE A 83 7.01 11.15 7.48
C ILE A 83 8.31 10.35 7.51
N TRP A 84 8.53 9.52 6.51
CA TRP A 84 9.72 8.70 6.36
C TRP A 84 10.48 9.10 5.10
N ASP A 85 11.80 9.24 5.21
CA ASP A 85 12.68 9.44 4.06
C ASP A 85 13.25 8.09 3.63
N LEU A 86 12.77 7.57 2.49
CA LEU A 86 13.15 6.26 1.97
C LEU A 86 14.57 6.24 1.38
N GLU A 87 15.15 7.40 1.08
CA GLU A 87 16.52 7.54 0.58
C GLU A 87 17.54 7.78 1.71
N SER A 88 17.07 8.02 2.94
CA SER A 88 17.97 8.17 4.08
C SER A 88 18.66 6.84 4.40
N ASP A 89 19.92 6.90 4.86
CA ASP A 89 20.64 5.71 5.30
C ASP A 89 19.96 5.15 6.56
N PRO A 90 19.40 3.93 6.51
CA PRO A 90 18.75 3.36 7.68
C PRO A 90 19.80 3.02 8.74
N VAL A 91 19.40 3.14 10.01
CA VAL A 91 20.26 2.74 11.13
C VAL A 91 20.35 1.22 11.13
N SER A 92 21.54 0.70 10.80
CA SER A 92 21.81 -0.73 10.77
C SER A 92 22.21 -1.23 12.15
N THR A 93 21.44 -2.17 12.68
CA THR A 93 21.74 -2.91 13.92
C THR A 93 21.56 -4.41 13.66
N ASP A 94 22.63 -5.19 13.85
CA ASP A 94 22.62 -6.67 13.78
C ASP A 94 21.83 -7.27 12.59
N GLY A 95 22.08 -6.76 11.38
CA GLY A 95 21.49 -7.30 10.14
C GLY A 95 20.09 -6.78 9.78
N TYR A 96 19.54 -5.84 10.56
CA TYR A 96 18.30 -5.14 10.25
C TYR A 96 18.54 -3.65 10.03
N SER A 97 17.88 -3.10 9.02
CA SER A 97 17.94 -1.69 8.67
C SER A 97 16.68 -0.99 9.19
N THR A 98 16.82 -0.04 10.12
CA THR A 98 15.67 0.69 10.68
C THR A 98 15.65 2.13 10.17
N TYR A 99 14.56 2.51 9.50
CA TYR A 99 14.28 3.91 9.18
C TYR A 99 13.70 4.62 10.39
N ALA A 100 14.32 5.73 10.77
CA ALA A 100 13.76 6.68 11.72
C ALA A 100 12.84 7.67 10.97
N PRO A 101 11.76 8.16 11.60
CA PRO A 101 10.92 9.18 10.98
C PRO A 101 11.70 10.49 10.84
N LEU A 102 11.52 11.17 9.70
CA LEU A 102 12.03 12.52 9.51
C LEU A 102 11.30 13.50 10.44
N SER A 103 9.99 13.32 10.56
CA SER A 103 9.12 14.06 11.47
C SER A 103 7.92 13.20 11.84
N ALA A 104 7.41 13.37 13.06
CA ALA A 104 6.23 12.69 13.55
C ALA A 104 5.36 13.63 14.39
N ALA A 105 4.06 13.62 14.12
CA ALA A 105 3.02 14.32 14.87
C ALA A 105 2.29 13.30 15.74
N ASN A 106 2.20 13.60 17.03
CA ASN A 106 1.56 12.75 18.03
C ASN A 106 0.34 13.46 18.56
N LYS A 107 -0.72 12.70 18.87
CA LYS A 107 -2.02 13.21 19.30
C LYS A 107 -1.93 14.46 20.18
N THR A 108 -2.21 15.61 19.58
CA THR A 108 -2.40 16.91 20.25
C THR A 108 -3.86 17.38 20.14
N THR A 109 -4.17 18.52 20.74
CA THR A 109 -5.50 19.16 20.59
C THR A 109 -5.72 19.74 19.18
N GLU A 110 -4.65 20.00 18.42
CA GLU A 110 -4.73 20.57 17.07
C GLU A 110 -4.87 19.49 16.00
N GLU A 111 -4.44 18.26 16.29
CA GLU A 111 -4.55 17.08 15.44
C GLU A 111 -5.96 16.45 15.49
N HIS A 112 -6.14 15.32 14.79
CA HIS A 112 -7.41 14.61 14.79
C HIS A 112 -7.74 14.04 16.17
N ALA A 113 -9.02 14.07 16.55
CA ALA A 113 -9.46 13.55 17.84
C ALA A 113 -9.50 12.01 17.86
N LEU A 114 -9.76 11.41 16.70
CA LEU A 114 -9.87 9.96 16.46
C LEU A 114 -8.87 9.52 15.37
N GLY A 115 -8.78 8.20 15.18
CA GLY A 115 -7.83 7.59 14.25
C GLY A 115 -8.00 8.02 12.80
N ILE A 116 -6.88 8.17 12.10
CA ILE A 116 -6.84 8.54 10.68
C ILE A 116 -7.34 7.35 9.86
N THR A 117 -8.23 7.61 8.91
CA THR A 117 -8.78 6.61 7.99
C THR A 117 -8.03 6.55 6.67
N GLN A 118 -7.61 7.70 6.15
CA GLN A 118 -6.86 7.80 4.91
C GLN A 118 -5.89 9.00 4.94
N ILE A 119 -4.75 8.84 4.29
CA ILE A 119 -3.75 9.90 4.07
C ILE A 119 -3.35 9.92 2.59
N SER A 120 -3.22 11.11 2.01
CA SER A 120 -2.87 11.27 0.59
C SER A 120 -2.08 12.55 0.38
N PHE A 121 -0.95 12.46 -0.34
CA PHE A 121 -0.27 13.64 -0.83
C PHE A 121 -1.18 14.43 -1.77
N TYR A 122 -1.02 15.75 -1.75
CA TYR A 122 -1.66 16.58 -2.75
C TYR A 122 -1.00 16.32 -4.12
N PRO A 123 -1.76 15.94 -5.17
CA PRO A 123 -1.16 15.40 -6.39
C PRO A 123 -0.26 16.34 -7.19
N PHE A 124 -0.36 17.66 -6.97
CA PHE A 124 0.38 18.67 -7.73
C PHE A 124 1.46 19.38 -6.91
N ASP A 125 1.54 19.10 -5.60
CA ASP A 125 2.51 19.71 -4.68
C ASP A 125 2.82 18.74 -3.54
N SER A 126 4.09 18.34 -3.42
CA SER A 126 4.58 17.45 -2.36
C SER A 126 4.63 18.12 -0.98
N LEU A 127 4.49 19.46 -0.93
CA LEU A 127 4.50 20.23 0.31
C LEU A 127 3.19 20.19 1.08
N ALA A 128 2.13 19.64 0.48
CA ALA A 128 0.82 19.52 1.08
C ALA A 128 0.32 18.08 1.07
N PHE A 129 -0.39 17.69 2.12
CA PHE A 129 -1.10 16.41 2.17
C PHE A 129 -2.41 16.53 2.94
N LEU A 130 -3.31 15.58 2.70
CA LEU A 130 -4.62 15.53 3.31
C LEU A 130 -4.77 14.29 4.17
N THR A 131 -5.49 14.46 5.27
CA THR A 131 -5.88 13.38 6.16
C THR A 131 -7.39 13.39 6.36
N SER A 132 -7.97 12.21 6.48
CA SER A 132 -9.34 12.02 6.94
C SER A 132 -9.36 11.19 8.21
N SER A 133 -10.36 11.40 9.05
CA SER A 133 -10.49 10.69 10.31
C SER A 133 -11.93 10.31 10.63
N TYR A 134 -12.07 9.41 11.60
CA TYR A 134 -13.35 9.08 12.23
C TYR A 134 -13.98 10.26 12.99
N ASP A 135 -13.23 11.33 13.25
CA ASP A 135 -13.70 12.55 13.95
C ASP A 135 -14.54 13.50 13.09
N HIS A 136 -14.96 13.06 11.90
CA HIS A 136 -15.76 13.82 10.93
C HIS A 136 -14.99 14.90 10.17
N MET A 137 -13.68 15.03 10.41
CA MET A 137 -12.87 16.07 9.82
C MET A 137 -12.02 15.54 8.66
N VAL A 138 -11.83 16.41 7.67
CA VAL A 138 -10.74 16.33 6.69
C VAL A 138 -9.81 17.50 6.94
N LYS A 139 -8.53 17.24 7.15
CA LYS A 139 -7.52 18.27 7.42
C LYS A 139 -6.48 18.31 6.31
N ILE A 140 -5.99 19.51 6.03
CA ILE A 140 -4.84 19.75 5.16
C ILE A 140 -3.65 20.05 6.05
N TYR A 141 -2.53 19.43 5.77
CA TYR A 141 -1.27 19.62 6.47
C TYR A 141 -0.19 20.12 5.52
N SER A 142 0.75 20.89 6.08
CA SER A 142 2.04 21.14 5.42
C SER A 142 3.01 20.02 5.76
N SER A 143 3.71 19.47 4.77
CA SER A 143 4.69 18.40 4.99
C SER A 143 5.97 18.88 5.68
N GLU A 144 6.34 20.15 5.55
CA GLU A 144 7.53 20.71 6.20
C GLU A 144 7.35 20.86 7.71
N THR A 145 6.20 21.40 8.14
CA THR A 145 5.95 21.72 9.56
C THR A 145 5.12 20.66 10.26
N LEU A 146 4.46 19.77 9.50
CA LEU A 146 3.48 18.80 9.99
C LEU A 146 2.32 19.44 10.77
N ALA A 147 2.06 20.73 10.53
CA ALA A 147 0.99 21.49 11.16
C ALA A 147 -0.28 21.52 10.28
N PRO A 148 -1.48 21.51 10.87
CA PRO A 148 -2.73 21.62 10.13
C PRO A 148 -2.89 23.06 9.61
N SER A 149 -3.07 23.20 8.29
CA SER A 149 -3.32 24.48 7.62
C SER A 149 -4.81 24.81 7.54
N ALA A 150 -5.65 23.80 7.26
CA ALA A 150 -7.09 23.96 7.17
C ALA A 150 -7.80 22.69 7.67
N ALA A 151 -9.02 22.85 8.14
CA ALA A 151 -9.84 21.76 8.63
C ALA A 151 -11.29 21.92 8.14
N PHE A 152 -11.87 20.83 7.64
CA PHE A 152 -13.21 20.80 7.07
C PHE A 152 -14.06 19.78 7.82
N ASP A 153 -15.15 20.23 8.39
CA ASP A 153 -16.14 19.37 9.04
C ASP A 153 -17.17 18.87 8.02
N LEU A 154 -17.42 17.56 8.03
CA LEU A 154 -18.38 16.89 7.17
C LEU A 154 -19.57 16.31 7.94
N ASP A 155 -19.70 16.57 9.25
CA ASP A 155 -20.77 16.10 10.14
C ASP A 155 -21.00 14.58 10.10
N SER A 156 -20.04 13.81 9.57
CA SER A 156 -20.18 12.38 9.32
C SER A 156 -18.81 11.73 9.24
N VAL A 157 -18.71 10.48 9.70
CA VAL A 157 -17.46 9.71 9.67
C VAL A 157 -16.93 9.64 8.24
N VAL A 158 -15.65 9.94 8.04
CA VAL A 158 -14.99 9.89 6.74
C VAL A 158 -14.19 8.58 6.63
N TYR A 159 -14.59 7.71 5.72
CA TYR A 159 -13.94 6.41 5.52
C TYR A 159 -12.76 6.48 4.54
N ASN A 160 -12.88 7.31 3.49
CA ASN A 160 -11.87 7.44 2.45
C ASN A 160 -11.90 8.85 1.85
N ILE A 161 -10.77 9.30 1.32
CA ILE A 161 -10.65 10.51 0.52
C ILE A 161 -9.92 10.21 -0.78
N ALA A 162 -10.30 10.92 -1.84
CA ALA A 162 -9.62 10.81 -3.12
C ALA A 162 -9.45 12.18 -3.75
N LEU A 163 -8.27 12.39 -4.34
CA LEU A 163 -7.93 13.55 -5.16
C LEU A 163 -7.70 13.10 -6.60
N SER A 164 -8.03 13.97 -7.56
CA SER A 164 -7.74 13.68 -8.96
C SER A 164 -6.26 13.99 -9.25
N PRO A 165 -5.52 13.07 -9.89
CA PRO A 165 -4.11 13.28 -10.21
C PRO A 165 -3.88 14.22 -11.41
N ILE A 166 -4.94 14.58 -12.13
CA ILE A 166 -4.86 15.37 -13.38
C ILE A 166 -5.72 16.63 -13.39
N ALA A 167 -6.68 16.74 -12.47
CA ALA A 167 -7.66 17.81 -12.51
C ALA A 167 -7.04 19.19 -12.23
N SER A 168 -7.49 20.19 -12.98
CA SER A 168 -7.22 21.59 -12.64
C SER A 168 -8.11 22.12 -11.50
N HIS A 169 -9.16 21.37 -11.12
CA HIS A 169 -10.04 21.71 -10.01
C HIS A 169 -9.44 21.25 -8.68
N LEU A 170 -9.82 21.94 -7.61
CA LEU A 170 -9.31 21.70 -6.26
C LEU A 170 -10.31 20.89 -5.42
N LEU A 171 -11.02 19.96 -6.06
CA LEU A 171 -12.06 19.18 -5.41
C LEU A 171 -11.49 17.89 -4.80
N VAL A 172 -11.89 17.62 -3.57
CA VAL A 172 -11.60 16.37 -2.86
C VAL A 172 -12.89 15.60 -2.69
N ALA A 173 -12.90 14.35 -3.15
CA ALA A 173 -14.02 13.46 -2.95
C ALA A 173 -13.89 12.76 -1.61
N CYS A 174 -14.92 12.88 -0.77
CA CYS A 174 -14.96 12.31 0.57
C CYS A 174 -16.04 11.23 0.62
N ALA A 175 -15.60 10.00 0.92
CA ALA A 175 -16.46 8.87 1.23
C ALA A 175 -16.85 8.97 2.70
N THR A 176 -18.12 9.26 2.98
CA THR A 176 -18.60 9.40 4.37
C THR A 176 -19.70 8.40 4.71
N GLN A 177 -20.07 8.34 5.99
CA GLN A 177 -21.23 7.60 6.45
C GLN A 177 -22.54 8.09 5.81
N HIS A 178 -22.59 9.32 5.31
CA HIS A 178 -23.74 9.84 4.61
C HIS A 178 -23.89 9.15 3.23
N PRO A 179 -25.12 8.86 2.75
CA PRO A 179 -25.34 8.21 1.45
C PRO A 179 -25.00 9.05 0.21
N SER A 180 -24.48 10.27 0.38
CA SER A 180 -24.11 11.13 -0.74
C SER A 180 -22.63 11.43 -0.69
N VAL A 181 -21.97 11.39 -1.85
CA VAL A 181 -20.53 11.68 -1.92
C VAL A 181 -20.38 13.17 -1.69
N ARG A 182 -19.62 13.56 -0.67
CA ARG A 182 -19.33 14.97 -0.40
C ARG A 182 -18.09 15.37 -1.16
N LEU A 183 -18.15 16.52 -1.83
CA LEU A 183 -16.99 17.15 -2.46
C LEU A 183 -16.64 18.41 -1.67
N ILE A 184 -15.38 18.52 -1.27
CA ILE A 184 -14.81 19.71 -0.65
C ILE A 184 -14.03 20.47 -1.72
N ASP A 185 -14.21 21.78 -1.79
CA ASP A 185 -13.34 22.65 -2.59
C ASP A 185 -12.27 23.26 -1.69
N LEU A 186 -10.99 22.92 -1.93
CA LEU A 186 -9.88 23.42 -1.13
C LEU A 186 -9.65 24.92 -1.30
N ARG A 187 -10.15 25.53 -2.38
CA ARG A 187 -10.00 26.99 -2.60
C ARG A 187 -10.93 27.80 -1.73
N SER A 188 -12.21 27.43 -1.70
CA SER A 188 -13.23 28.13 -0.92
C SER A 188 -13.31 27.64 0.51
N GLY A 189 -12.80 26.44 0.77
CA GLY A 189 -12.90 25.76 2.05
C GLY A 189 -14.31 25.31 2.43
N ALA A 190 -15.23 25.30 1.45
CA ALA A 190 -16.61 24.89 1.66
C ALA A 190 -16.84 23.43 1.21
N SER A 191 -17.77 22.76 1.89
CA SER A 191 -18.40 21.53 1.40
C SER A 191 -19.38 21.88 0.29
N THR A 192 -18.83 22.09 -0.92
CA THR A 192 -19.52 22.76 -2.03
C THR A 192 -20.57 21.89 -2.70
N HIS A 193 -20.34 20.58 -2.81
CA HIS A 193 -21.21 19.69 -3.58
C HIS A 193 -21.48 18.36 -2.89
N SER A 194 -22.69 17.85 -3.11
CA SER A 194 -23.16 16.56 -2.61
C SER A 194 -23.73 15.77 -3.78
N LEU A 195 -23.14 14.61 -4.09
CA LEU A 195 -23.58 13.72 -5.17
C LEU A 195 -24.53 12.68 -4.57
N ALA A 196 -25.83 12.93 -4.72
CA ALA A 196 -26.88 12.06 -4.21
C ALA A 196 -27.18 10.91 -5.19
N GLY A 197 -27.27 9.68 -4.68
CA GLY A 197 -27.70 8.53 -5.48
C GLY A 197 -27.54 7.18 -4.76
N HIS A 198 -26.51 7.02 -3.92
CA HIS A 198 -26.37 5.80 -3.12
C HIS A 198 -27.46 5.69 -2.05
N SER A 199 -27.74 4.45 -1.64
CA SER A 199 -28.70 4.14 -0.59
C SER A 199 -28.05 3.75 0.75
N GLY A 200 -26.72 3.71 0.80
CA GLY A 200 -25.94 3.40 1.98
C GLY A 200 -24.67 4.25 2.10
N ALA A 201 -23.95 4.10 3.22
CA ALA A 201 -22.69 4.76 3.48
C ALA A 201 -21.65 4.50 2.39
N ILE A 202 -20.86 5.51 2.06
CA ILE A 202 -19.84 5.42 1.02
C ILE A 202 -18.53 5.03 1.69
N LEU A 203 -17.95 3.92 1.26
CA LEU A 203 -16.72 3.38 1.85
C LEU A 203 -15.50 3.69 1.01
N SER A 204 -15.67 3.88 -0.30
CA SER A 204 -14.55 4.15 -1.20
C SER A 204 -14.92 5.11 -2.32
N THR A 205 -13.95 5.93 -2.72
CA THR A 205 -14.03 6.90 -3.81
C THR A 205 -12.71 6.86 -4.57
N ALA A 206 -12.76 6.99 -5.89
CA ALA A 206 -11.56 7.03 -6.71
C ALA A 206 -11.79 7.88 -7.97
N TRP A 207 -10.95 8.89 -8.18
CA TRP A 207 -10.98 9.73 -9.38
C TRP A 207 -10.38 8.99 -10.58
N CYS A 208 -10.93 9.24 -11.76
CA CYS A 208 -10.35 8.72 -12.99
C CYS A 208 -9.00 9.40 -13.26
N PRO A 209 -7.93 8.64 -13.59
CA PRO A 209 -6.61 9.20 -13.85
C PRO A 209 -6.49 9.87 -15.24
N VAL A 210 -7.44 9.63 -16.15
CA VAL A 210 -7.40 10.15 -17.53
C VAL A 210 -8.47 11.22 -17.79
N ARG A 211 -9.61 11.18 -17.08
CA ARG A 211 -10.70 12.15 -17.23
C ARG A 211 -10.89 12.94 -15.94
N GLU A 212 -10.57 14.23 -16.00
CA GLU A 212 -10.52 15.15 -14.85
C GLU A 212 -11.79 15.21 -13.98
N HIS A 213 -12.97 15.06 -14.59
CA HIS A 213 -14.25 15.25 -13.92
C HIS A 213 -15.00 13.95 -13.59
N ILE A 214 -14.37 12.80 -13.87
CA ILE A 214 -15.00 11.50 -13.63
C ILE A 214 -14.56 10.94 -12.29
N LEU A 215 -15.55 10.56 -11.48
CA LEU A 215 -15.36 9.96 -10.16
C LEU A 215 -16.10 8.62 -10.11
N ALA A 216 -15.49 7.61 -9.48
CA ALA A 216 -16.17 6.39 -9.08
C ALA A 216 -16.37 6.37 -7.55
N SER A 217 -17.49 5.84 -7.09
CA SER A 217 -17.73 5.61 -5.66
C SER A 217 -18.36 4.24 -5.39
N GLY A 218 -18.02 3.66 -4.25
CA GLY A 218 -18.48 2.37 -3.77
C GLY A 218 -19.11 2.50 -2.39
N ALA A 219 -20.25 1.86 -2.19
CA ALA A 219 -21.05 2.02 -0.99
C ALA A 219 -21.41 0.68 -0.32
N THR A 220 -22.00 0.78 0.87
CA THR A 220 -22.49 -0.38 1.64
C THR A 220 -23.68 -1.08 1.00
N ASP A 221 -24.37 -0.43 0.05
CA ASP A 221 -25.46 -1.02 -0.71
C ASP A 221 -25.01 -2.02 -1.80
N GLY A 222 -23.69 -2.14 -2.00
CA GLY A 222 -23.07 -3.02 -3.00
C GLY A 222 -23.03 -2.43 -4.41
N SER A 223 -23.45 -1.17 -4.58
CA SER A 223 -23.38 -0.46 -5.85
C SER A 223 -22.04 0.26 -6.01
N VAL A 224 -21.58 0.31 -7.26
CA VAL A 224 -20.50 1.21 -7.68
C VAL A 224 -21.06 2.14 -8.73
N ARG A 225 -20.92 3.45 -8.50
CA ARG A 225 -21.49 4.50 -9.35
C ARG A 225 -20.40 5.36 -9.96
N PHE A 226 -20.66 5.81 -11.19
CA PHE A 226 -19.84 6.81 -11.86
C PHE A 226 -20.52 8.17 -11.83
N TRP A 227 -19.71 9.21 -11.67
CA TRP A 227 -20.17 10.58 -11.60
C TRP A 227 -19.40 11.47 -12.57
N ASP A 228 -20.08 12.40 -13.23
CA ASP A 228 -19.48 13.59 -13.84
C ASP A 228 -19.90 14.81 -13.01
N ILE A 229 -18.93 15.41 -12.33
CA ILE A 229 -19.17 16.52 -11.39
C ILE A 229 -19.66 17.80 -12.07
N ARG A 230 -19.55 17.92 -13.40
CA ARG A 230 -20.03 19.09 -14.15
C ARG A 230 -21.53 19.02 -14.47
N ARG A 231 -22.13 17.84 -14.38
CA ARG A 231 -23.53 17.64 -14.74
C ARG A 231 -24.44 17.99 -13.56
N SER A 232 -25.61 18.57 -13.87
CA SER A 232 -26.64 18.84 -12.87
C SER A 232 -27.20 17.55 -12.25
N VAL A 233 -27.36 16.51 -13.07
CA VAL A 233 -27.49 15.13 -12.62
C VAL A 233 -26.13 14.49 -12.76
N SER A 234 -25.40 14.43 -11.65
CA SER A 234 -24.00 14.00 -11.63
C SER A 234 -23.82 12.53 -11.97
N GLU A 235 -24.82 11.68 -11.72
CA GLU A 235 -24.74 10.24 -11.97
C GLU A 235 -24.68 9.92 -13.48
N LEU A 236 -23.66 9.16 -13.89
CA LEU A 236 -23.50 8.63 -15.25
C LEU A 236 -24.09 7.24 -15.40
N GLY A 237 -23.96 6.40 -14.37
CA GLY A 237 -24.44 5.02 -14.38
C GLY A 237 -23.96 4.23 -13.17
N VAL A 238 -24.56 3.04 -13.02
CA VAL A 238 -24.27 2.07 -11.96
C VAL A 238 -23.73 0.80 -12.59
N LEU A 239 -22.69 0.21 -11.99
CA LEU A 239 -22.17 -1.09 -12.40
C LEU A 239 -23.09 -2.22 -11.91
N ASP A 240 -23.31 -3.20 -12.78
CA ASP A 240 -24.13 -4.36 -12.50
C ASP A 240 -23.36 -5.65 -12.78
N LEU A 241 -23.23 -6.51 -11.77
CA LEU A 241 -22.51 -7.78 -11.86
C LEU A 241 -23.14 -8.76 -12.85
N GLU A 242 -24.43 -8.59 -13.15
CA GLU A 242 -25.16 -9.43 -14.12
C GLU A 242 -25.04 -8.89 -15.55
N ASP A 243 -24.58 -7.65 -15.75
CA ASP A 243 -24.36 -7.05 -17.07
C ASP A 243 -22.95 -7.33 -17.60
N SER A 244 -22.87 -8.30 -18.51
CA SER A 244 -21.65 -8.67 -19.25
C SER A 244 -21.49 -7.93 -20.58
N ALA A 245 -22.55 -7.26 -21.07
CA ALA A 245 -22.51 -6.53 -22.34
C ALA A 245 -22.05 -5.07 -22.13
N GLY A 246 -22.36 -4.49 -20.97
CA GLY A 246 -21.96 -3.15 -20.59
C GLY A 246 -22.55 -2.10 -21.52
N VAL A 247 -23.78 -1.68 -21.25
CA VAL A 247 -24.32 -0.50 -21.91
C VAL A 247 -24.67 0.53 -20.84
N LEU A 248 -23.63 1.24 -20.37
CA LEU A 248 -23.79 2.47 -19.60
C LEU A 248 -24.76 3.43 -20.33
N GLY A 249 -26.01 3.44 -19.88
CA GLY A 249 -26.95 4.54 -20.11
C GLY A 249 -27.60 4.70 -21.50
N LYS A 250 -27.67 3.70 -22.39
CA LYS A 250 -28.61 3.78 -23.54
C LYS A 250 -29.96 3.15 -23.19
N PRO A 251 -31.08 3.89 -23.28
CA PRO A 251 -32.41 3.29 -23.21
C PRO A 251 -32.66 2.56 -24.52
N THR A 252 -32.20 1.31 -24.62
CA THR A 252 -32.64 0.44 -25.71
C THR A 252 -34.10 0.10 -25.43
N SER A 253 -35.00 0.75 -26.17
CA SER A 253 -36.38 0.35 -26.44
C SER A 253 -37.01 -0.64 -25.45
N SER A 254 -37.89 -0.12 -24.60
CA SER A 254 -39.00 -0.87 -24.00
C SER A 254 -38.59 -2.03 -23.09
N PHE A 255 -38.59 -1.78 -21.77
CA PHE A 255 -38.62 -2.73 -20.62
C PHE A 255 -37.47 -2.74 -19.58
N SER A 256 -36.37 -1.99 -19.71
CA SER A 256 -35.40 -1.94 -18.58
C SER A 256 -35.76 -0.86 -17.56
N ARG A 257 -36.46 -1.25 -16.49
CA ARG A 257 -36.83 -0.41 -15.33
C ARG A 257 -35.75 -0.33 -14.24
N ASN A 258 -34.52 -0.84 -14.45
CA ASN A 258 -33.58 -1.10 -13.34
C ASN A 258 -32.20 -0.41 -13.40
N SER A 259 -31.99 0.62 -14.23
CA SER A 259 -30.69 1.34 -14.31
C SER A 259 -30.18 1.92 -12.97
N THR A 260 -31.03 2.05 -11.95
CA THR A 260 -30.69 2.58 -10.62
C THR A 260 -30.49 1.51 -9.54
N GLN A 261 -30.67 0.22 -9.87
CA GLN A 261 -30.57 -0.90 -8.93
C GLN A 261 -29.38 -1.83 -9.19
N GLY A 262 -28.51 -1.51 -10.16
CA GLY A 262 -27.31 -2.29 -10.45
C GLY A 262 -26.47 -2.51 -9.19
N LYS A 263 -26.01 -3.74 -9.00
CA LYS A 263 -25.11 -4.11 -7.90
C LYS A 263 -23.81 -4.65 -8.47
N ALA A 264 -22.71 -4.02 -8.12
CA ALA A 264 -21.38 -4.49 -8.46
C ALA A 264 -20.98 -5.70 -7.58
N HIS A 265 -21.40 -5.70 -6.32
CA HIS A 265 -21.11 -6.75 -5.35
C HIS A 265 -22.36 -7.14 -4.55
N ARG A 266 -22.36 -8.35 -4.00
CA ARG A 266 -23.44 -8.84 -3.10
C ARG A 266 -23.32 -8.33 -1.66
N GLY A 267 -22.36 -7.46 -1.39
CA GLY A 267 -22.13 -6.81 -0.10
C GLY A 267 -21.38 -5.49 -0.29
N PRO A 268 -21.02 -4.80 0.81
CA PRO A 268 -20.35 -3.50 0.77
C PRO A 268 -19.11 -3.47 -0.13
N VAL A 269 -18.93 -2.36 -0.86
CA VAL A 269 -17.75 -2.10 -1.71
C VAL A 269 -16.85 -1.09 -1.00
N ASN A 270 -15.70 -1.55 -0.52
CA ASN A 270 -14.72 -0.78 0.25
C ASN A 270 -13.39 -0.58 -0.49
N GLY A 271 -13.23 -1.12 -1.70
CA GLY A 271 -12.03 -0.96 -2.53
C GLY A 271 -12.38 -0.53 -3.93
N LEU A 272 -11.74 0.53 -4.43
CA LEU A 272 -11.83 1.00 -5.80
C LEU A 272 -10.46 1.50 -6.25
N VAL A 273 -10.00 1.02 -7.40
CA VAL A 273 -8.79 1.53 -8.05
C VAL A 273 -8.98 1.52 -9.56
N TRP A 274 -8.55 2.58 -10.23
CA TRP A 274 -8.55 2.67 -11.68
C TRP A 274 -7.24 2.12 -12.23
N THR A 275 -7.29 1.50 -13.39
CA THR A 275 -6.08 1.31 -14.19
C THR A 275 -5.54 2.67 -14.62
N GLU A 276 -4.23 2.79 -14.79
CA GLU A 276 -3.56 4.05 -15.12
C GLU A 276 -4.06 4.64 -16.45
N ASP A 277 -4.41 3.77 -17.41
CA ASP A 277 -5.01 4.14 -18.69
C ASP A 277 -6.48 4.57 -18.59
N GLY A 278 -7.08 4.46 -17.40
CA GLY A 278 -8.48 4.78 -17.12
C GLY A 278 -9.49 3.90 -17.85
N ARG A 279 -9.07 2.81 -18.52
CA ARG A 279 -9.97 1.94 -19.29
C ARG A 279 -10.69 0.93 -18.41
N HIS A 280 -10.12 0.58 -17.27
CA HIS A 280 -10.73 -0.37 -16.35
C HIS A 280 -10.82 0.19 -14.93
N LEU A 281 -11.83 -0.29 -14.21
CA LEU A 281 -11.99 -0.07 -12.78
C LEU A 281 -11.95 -1.42 -12.09
N VAL A 282 -11.19 -1.52 -11.00
CA VAL A 282 -11.16 -2.69 -10.13
C VAL A 282 -11.97 -2.36 -8.89
N SER A 283 -12.93 -3.23 -8.54
CA SER A 283 -13.71 -3.10 -7.31
C SER A 283 -13.52 -4.30 -6.39
N CYS A 284 -13.46 -4.03 -5.09
CA CYS A 284 -13.35 -5.04 -4.04
C CYS A 284 -14.53 -4.92 -3.09
N GLY A 285 -15.14 -6.06 -2.77
CA GLY A 285 -16.31 -6.09 -1.90
C GLY A 285 -16.26 -7.18 -0.84
N HIS A 286 -17.15 -7.04 0.15
CA HIS A 286 -17.31 -7.97 1.26
C HIS A 286 -17.87 -9.34 0.84
N ASP A 287 -18.30 -9.48 -0.42
CA ASP A 287 -18.62 -10.78 -1.01
C ASP A 287 -17.36 -11.62 -1.33
N GLN A 288 -16.18 -11.18 -0.86
CA GLN A 288 -14.89 -11.85 -1.03
C GLN A 288 -14.50 -11.99 -2.51
N ARG A 289 -14.92 -11.01 -3.32
CA ARG A 289 -14.61 -10.95 -4.75
C ARG A 289 -13.92 -9.65 -5.10
N VAL A 290 -12.99 -9.76 -6.04
CA VAL A 290 -12.48 -8.66 -6.83
C VAL A 290 -13.13 -8.77 -8.21
N ARG A 291 -13.55 -7.66 -8.79
CA ARG A 291 -14.10 -7.58 -10.15
C ARG A 291 -13.38 -6.50 -10.93
N VAL A 292 -13.20 -6.72 -12.22
CA VAL A 292 -12.60 -5.76 -13.15
C VAL A 292 -13.65 -5.40 -14.18
N TRP A 293 -13.87 -4.11 -14.35
CA TRP A 293 -14.94 -3.54 -15.17
C TRP A 293 -14.33 -2.73 -16.30
N SER A 294 -14.86 -2.87 -17.51
CA SER A 294 -14.57 -1.92 -18.58
C SER A 294 -15.30 -0.61 -18.29
N THR A 295 -14.60 0.51 -18.40
CA THR A 295 -15.14 1.85 -18.13
C THR A 295 -15.84 2.45 -19.35
N GLU A 296 -15.57 1.91 -20.55
CA GLU A 296 -16.23 2.32 -21.79
C GLU A 296 -17.65 1.77 -21.85
N THR A 297 -17.81 0.50 -21.52
CA THR A 297 -19.08 -0.22 -21.60
C THR A 297 -19.77 -0.32 -20.24
N GLY A 298 -19.01 -0.45 -19.14
CA GLY A 298 -19.51 -0.85 -17.83
C GLY A 298 -19.57 -2.37 -17.67
N ALA A 299 -19.10 -3.13 -18.66
CA ALA A 299 -19.14 -4.60 -18.64
C ALA A 299 -18.19 -5.17 -17.60
N ASN A 300 -18.63 -6.21 -16.90
CA ASN A 300 -17.73 -7.05 -16.10
C ASN A 300 -16.87 -7.91 -17.03
N THR A 301 -15.54 -7.87 -16.86
CA THR A 301 -14.59 -8.71 -17.61
C THR A 301 -14.65 -10.19 -17.23
N LEU A 302 -15.32 -10.52 -16.12
CA LEU A 302 -15.46 -11.87 -15.56
C LEU A 302 -14.13 -12.51 -15.14
N ALA A 303 -13.08 -11.71 -14.91
CA ALA A 303 -11.82 -12.16 -14.32
C ALA A 303 -12.07 -12.88 -12.99
N ASN A 304 -11.44 -14.06 -12.81
CA ASN A 304 -11.68 -14.91 -11.63
C ASN A 304 -10.44 -15.02 -10.75
N PHE A 305 -10.45 -14.29 -9.63
CA PHE A 305 -9.35 -14.25 -8.66
C PHE A 305 -9.35 -15.41 -7.64
N GLY A 306 -10.19 -16.42 -7.84
CA GLY A 306 -10.26 -17.61 -6.99
C GLY A 306 -10.87 -17.35 -5.60
N PRO A 307 -10.82 -18.35 -4.69
CA PRO A 307 -11.48 -18.30 -3.38
C PRO A 307 -10.60 -17.77 -2.24
N MET A 308 -9.35 -17.39 -2.51
CA MET A 308 -8.40 -16.97 -1.47
C MET A 308 -8.59 -15.53 -0.99
N VAL A 309 -9.27 -14.71 -1.80
CA VAL A 309 -9.60 -13.31 -1.47
C VAL A 309 -10.46 -13.28 -0.21
N ARG A 310 -10.00 -12.57 0.83
CA ARG A 310 -10.77 -12.28 2.04
C ARG A 310 -10.99 -10.78 2.13
N ASN A 311 -12.20 -10.39 2.52
CA ASN A 311 -12.58 -9.02 2.78
C ASN A 311 -13.70 -9.02 3.81
N SER A 312 -13.41 -8.56 5.03
CA SER A 312 -14.31 -8.70 6.18
C SER A 312 -14.51 -7.40 6.97
N GLY A 313 -13.73 -6.35 6.71
CA GLY A 313 -13.79 -5.10 7.49
C GLY A 313 -14.20 -3.90 6.64
N LEU A 314 -14.77 -2.88 7.31
CA LEU A 314 -15.24 -1.64 6.68
C LEU A 314 -14.11 -0.69 6.28
N ALA A 315 -12.87 -0.92 6.75
CA ALA A 315 -11.72 -0.13 6.34
C ALA A 315 -11.53 -0.22 4.81
N PRO A 316 -11.05 0.86 4.17
CA PRO A 316 -10.75 0.84 2.74
C PRO A 316 -9.82 -0.33 2.38
N CYS A 317 -10.25 -1.15 1.43
CA CYS A 317 -9.46 -2.28 0.94
C CYS A 317 -9.06 -1.97 -0.50
N ILE A 318 -8.14 -1.02 -0.66
CA ILE A 318 -7.72 -0.52 -1.97
C ILE A 318 -6.57 -1.41 -2.46
N PRO A 319 -6.76 -2.17 -3.55
CA PRO A 319 -5.66 -2.94 -4.11
C PRO A 319 -4.72 -2.02 -4.89
N LEU A 320 -3.51 -2.51 -5.10
CA LEU A 320 -2.45 -1.75 -5.72
C LEU A 320 -2.15 -2.27 -7.12
N LEU A 321 -2.05 -1.34 -8.08
CA LEU A 321 -1.62 -1.60 -9.44
C LEU A 321 -0.25 -0.95 -9.64
N PRO A 322 0.80 -1.71 -10.01
CA PRO A 322 2.06 -1.12 -10.43
C PRO A 322 1.87 -0.21 -11.66
N PRO A 323 2.71 0.83 -11.82
CA PRO A 323 2.69 1.67 -13.01
C PRO A 323 2.85 0.84 -14.29
N VAL A 324 2.16 1.23 -15.36
CA VAL A 324 2.15 0.48 -16.63
C VAL A 324 3.54 0.44 -17.27
N GLN A 325 4.40 1.42 -16.96
CA GLN A 325 5.80 1.42 -17.38
C GLN A 325 6.65 0.29 -16.76
N ASN A 326 6.21 -0.29 -15.63
CA ASN A 326 6.94 -1.31 -14.88
C ASN A 326 6.45 -2.73 -15.21
N VAL A 327 5.46 -2.90 -16.07
CA VAL A 327 4.84 -4.19 -16.39
C VAL A 327 4.78 -4.37 -17.90
N GLU A 328 4.90 -5.60 -18.40
CA GLU A 328 4.70 -5.86 -19.83
C GLU A 328 3.26 -5.51 -20.25
N PRO A 329 3.07 -5.02 -21.50
CA PRO A 329 1.73 -4.73 -22.00
C PRO A 329 0.79 -5.94 -21.85
N GLU A 330 -0.45 -5.68 -21.43
CA GLU A 330 -1.51 -6.68 -21.21
C GLU A 330 -1.28 -7.66 -20.05
N LYS A 331 -0.13 -7.59 -19.35
CA LYS A 331 0.18 -8.43 -18.18
C LYS A 331 0.04 -7.66 -16.86
N ASP A 332 -0.90 -6.72 -16.78
CA ASP A 332 -1.12 -5.90 -15.60
C ASP A 332 -1.25 -6.76 -14.34
N ILE A 333 -0.57 -6.36 -13.27
CA ILE A 333 -0.53 -7.10 -12.01
C ILE A 333 -1.35 -6.36 -10.96
N LEU A 334 -2.14 -7.11 -10.21
CA LEU A 334 -2.92 -6.64 -9.08
C LEU A 334 -2.34 -7.19 -7.78
N PHE A 335 -1.90 -6.30 -6.88
CA PHE A 335 -1.54 -6.65 -5.52
C PHE A 335 -2.73 -6.37 -4.59
N TYR A 336 -3.34 -7.44 -4.08
CA TYR A 336 -4.50 -7.38 -3.22
C TYR A 336 -4.10 -7.57 -1.73
N PRO A 337 -4.44 -6.62 -0.83
CA PRO A 337 -4.18 -6.74 0.59
C PRO A 337 -5.14 -7.74 1.25
N ASN A 338 -4.68 -8.97 1.50
CA ASN A 338 -5.50 -10.07 2.01
C ASN A 338 -5.22 -10.39 3.46
N GLU A 339 -5.96 -9.82 4.41
CA GLU A 339 -5.79 -10.04 5.86
C GLU A 339 -4.30 -10.12 6.25
N ALA A 340 -3.68 -11.30 6.40
CA ALA A 340 -2.27 -11.45 6.79
C ALA A 340 -1.23 -11.57 5.64
N GLU A 341 -1.64 -11.59 4.37
CA GLU A 341 -0.76 -11.77 3.21
C GLU A 341 -1.13 -10.83 2.05
N ILE A 342 -0.21 -10.56 1.14
CA ILE A 342 -0.52 -9.85 -0.12
C ILE A 342 -0.61 -10.89 -1.23
N LEU A 343 -1.72 -10.87 -1.97
CA LEU A 343 -1.93 -11.75 -3.11
C LEU A 343 -1.64 -11.00 -4.40
N GLY A 344 -0.67 -11.46 -5.18
CA GLY A 344 -0.38 -10.96 -6.51
C GLY A 344 -1.14 -11.76 -7.56
N TYR A 345 -1.95 -11.09 -8.38
CA TYR A 345 -2.74 -11.67 -9.45
C TYR A 345 -2.46 -10.99 -10.78
N GLU A 346 -2.64 -11.71 -11.88
CA GLU A 346 -2.81 -11.10 -13.19
C GLU A 346 -4.20 -10.47 -13.28
N LEU A 347 -4.27 -9.22 -13.74
CA LEU A 347 -5.46 -8.38 -13.64
C LEU A 347 -6.64 -8.93 -14.47
N PHE A 348 -6.37 -9.34 -15.71
CA PHE A 348 -7.43 -9.76 -16.66
C PHE A 348 -7.73 -11.26 -16.60
N GLU A 349 -6.72 -12.10 -16.37
CA GLU A 349 -6.93 -13.55 -16.24
C GLU A 349 -7.39 -13.94 -14.82
N GLY A 350 -7.03 -13.16 -13.79
CA GLY A 350 -7.25 -13.52 -12.39
C GLY A 350 -6.33 -14.64 -11.91
N LYS A 351 -5.30 -15.00 -12.68
CA LYS A 351 -4.32 -16.03 -12.32
C LYS A 351 -3.45 -15.56 -11.17
N MET A 352 -3.31 -16.38 -10.14
CA MET A 352 -2.42 -16.07 -9.01
C MET A 352 -0.96 -16.22 -9.43
N ILE A 353 -0.19 -15.16 -9.22
CA ILE A 353 1.24 -15.08 -9.51
C ILE A 353 2.05 -15.43 -8.26
N ARG A 354 1.76 -14.74 -7.14
CA ARG A 354 2.58 -14.83 -5.93
C ARG A 354 1.79 -14.55 -4.66
N ARG A 355 2.29 -15.06 -3.54
CA ARG A 355 1.83 -14.76 -2.19
C ARG A 355 2.99 -14.17 -1.41
N LEU A 356 2.81 -12.95 -0.93
CA LEU A 356 3.83 -12.24 -0.17
C LEU A 356 3.43 -12.25 1.31
N ARG A 357 4.33 -12.76 2.15
CA ARG A 357 4.17 -12.89 3.60
C ARG A 357 5.43 -12.42 4.29
N ARG A 358 5.29 -11.91 5.51
CA ARG A 358 6.46 -11.50 6.30
C ARG A 358 7.31 -12.71 6.69
N PRO A 359 8.64 -12.57 6.86
CA PRO A 359 9.52 -13.70 7.17
C PRO A 359 9.17 -14.38 8.50
N GLU A 360 8.73 -13.60 9.50
CA GLU A 360 8.28 -14.12 10.80
C GLU A 360 7.07 -15.07 10.68
N GLN A 361 6.20 -14.82 9.71
CA GLN A 361 5.05 -15.68 9.42
C GLN A 361 5.46 -16.90 8.59
N GLN A 362 6.48 -16.80 7.74
CA GLN A 362 7.00 -17.94 6.97
C GLN A 362 7.66 -18.99 7.88
N LYS A 363 8.41 -18.56 8.91
CA LYS A 363 9.03 -19.46 9.90
C LYS A 363 7.98 -20.23 10.73
N ARG A 364 6.89 -19.56 11.15
CA ARG A 364 5.79 -20.18 11.92
C ARG A 364 5.00 -21.25 11.14
N VAL A 365 5.01 -21.23 9.81
CA VAL A 365 4.37 -22.29 9.02
C VAL A 365 5.18 -23.60 9.10
N HIS A 366 6.50 -23.52 9.29
CA HIS A 366 7.37 -24.69 9.41
C HIS A 366 7.40 -25.24 10.85
N GLU A 367 7.25 -24.37 11.85
CA GLU A 367 7.17 -24.76 13.27
C GLU A 367 5.71 -24.86 13.72
N THR A 368 5.15 -26.05 13.56
CA THR A 368 3.83 -26.47 14.05
C THR A 368 2.61 -25.76 13.44
N ALA A 369 1.74 -26.57 12.83
CA ALA A 369 0.41 -26.18 12.39
C ALA A 369 -0.52 -25.90 13.60
N ASP A 370 -0.27 -24.82 14.34
CA ASP A 370 -1.24 -24.32 15.31
C ASP A 370 -2.40 -23.68 14.54
N LYS A 371 -3.51 -24.40 14.53
CA LYS A 371 -4.69 -24.07 13.74
C LYS A 371 -5.35 -22.80 14.28
N GLY A 372 -5.24 -21.71 13.51
CA GLY A 372 -6.41 -20.88 13.22
C GLY A 372 -6.70 -19.66 14.10
N LYS A 373 -5.76 -19.18 14.91
CA LYS A 373 -5.86 -17.82 15.47
C LYS A 373 -5.03 -16.85 14.64
N MET A 374 -5.69 -16.23 13.66
CA MET A 374 -5.13 -15.10 12.92
C MET A 374 -4.75 -13.99 13.91
N ASN A 375 -3.49 -13.56 13.89
CA ASN A 375 -3.04 -12.44 14.69
C ASN A 375 -3.63 -11.16 14.08
N VAL A 376 -4.60 -10.54 14.77
CA VAL A 376 -5.26 -9.30 14.29
C VAL A 376 -4.24 -8.21 13.97
N LYS A 377 -3.09 -8.20 14.66
CA LYS A 377 -1.98 -7.27 14.44
C LYS A 377 -1.33 -7.39 13.05
N ASP A 378 -1.41 -8.54 12.40
CA ASP A 378 -0.75 -8.75 11.11
C ASP A 378 -1.62 -8.31 9.94
N ARG A 379 -2.88 -7.94 10.20
CA ARG A 379 -3.83 -7.52 9.17
C ARG A 379 -3.27 -6.33 8.39
N ILE A 380 -3.14 -6.49 7.08
CA ILE A 380 -2.74 -5.45 6.14
C ILE A 380 -3.92 -4.48 5.98
N MET A 381 -3.62 -3.20 6.14
CA MET A 381 -4.58 -2.10 6.10
C MET A 381 -4.46 -1.29 4.82
N ALA A 382 -3.24 -1.01 4.37
CA ALA A 382 -2.97 -0.25 3.16
C ALA A 382 -1.70 -0.74 2.46
N LEU A 383 -1.62 -0.47 1.16
CA LEU A 383 -0.44 -0.71 0.32
C LEU A 383 -0.03 0.60 -0.35
N ALA A 384 1.27 0.81 -0.53
CA ALA A 384 1.81 1.93 -1.27
C ALA A 384 2.92 1.44 -2.22
N TRP A 385 3.04 2.07 -3.39
CA TRP A 385 4.02 1.72 -4.41
C TRP A 385 4.99 2.87 -4.62
N ARG A 386 6.28 2.55 -4.68
CA ARG A 386 7.34 3.49 -5.02
C ARG A 386 7.65 3.37 -6.51
N ALA A 387 7.20 4.36 -7.29
CA ALA A 387 7.21 4.28 -8.75
C ALA A 387 8.62 4.11 -9.35
N HIS A 388 9.62 4.80 -8.78
CA HIS A 388 10.97 4.88 -9.35
C HIS A 388 11.84 3.62 -9.10
N ASP A 389 11.72 2.98 -7.93
CA ASP A 389 12.62 1.89 -7.52
C ASP A 389 11.98 0.49 -7.50
N VAL A 390 10.75 0.34 -8.02
CA VAL A 390 9.99 -0.94 -8.03
C VAL A 390 9.91 -1.54 -6.61
N GLU A 391 9.55 -0.73 -5.63
CA GLU A 391 9.37 -1.15 -4.25
C GLU A 391 7.91 -1.02 -3.83
N MET A 392 7.45 -1.90 -2.95
CA MET A 392 6.10 -1.82 -2.36
C MET A 392 6.20 -1.80 -0.85
N TYR A 393 5.28 -1.09 -0.19
CA TYR A 393 5.19 -1.01 1.26
C TYR A 393 3.79 -1.40 1.71
N SER A 394 3.70 -2.06 2.87
CA SER A 394 2.42 -2.45 3.47
C SER A 394 2.30 -1.99 4.91
N ALA A 395 1.14 -1.45 5.25
CA ALA A 395 0.76 -1.02 6.59
C ALA A 395 -0.04 -2.10 7.29
N HIS A 396 0.18 -2.28 8.59
CA HIS A 396 -0.47 -3.33 9.35
C HIS A 396 -1.19 -2.79 10.59
N ALA A 397 -2.26 -3.48 10.98
CA ALA A 397 -3.09 -3.16 12.13
C ALA A 397 -2.35 -3.21 13.49
N GLY A 398 -1.18 -3.85 13.52
CA GLY A 398 -0.27 -3.87 14.67
C GLY A 398 0.68 -2.68 14.76
N GLY A 399 0.60 -1.71 13.85
CA GLY A 399 1.41 -0.48 13.89
C GLY A 399 2.75 -0.58 13.15
N SER A 400 3.03 -1.72 12.50
CA SER A 400 4.27 -1.93 11.75
C SER A 400 4.07 -1.67 10.26
N ILE A 401 5.13 -1.22 9.61
CA ILE A 401 5.22 -1.07 8.14
C ILE A 401 6.25 -2.09 7.65
N ALA A 402 5.93 -2.82 6.58
CA ALA A 402 6.87 -3.73 5.93
C ALA A 402 7.21 -3.24 4.54
N ALA A 403 8.47 -3.44 4.15
CA ALA A 403 8.97 -3.19 2.80
C ALA A 403 9.06 -4.49 2.00
N TRP A 404 8.69 -4.41 0.72
CA TRP A 404 8.77 -5.47 -0.26
C TRP A 404 9.67 -4.96 -1.37
N LYS A 405 10.88 -5.50 -1.43
CA LYS A 405 11.92 -5.08 -2.38
C LYS A 405 12.19 -6.23 -3.35
N PRO A 406 12.53 -5.93 -4.62
CA PRO A 406 12.92 -6.97 -5.55
C PRO A 406 14.24 -7.56 -5.07
N ARG A 407 14.34 -8.89 -5.05
CA ARG A 407 15.61 -9.57 -4.74
C ARG A 407 16.09 -10.27 -6.00
N THR A 408 17.21 -9.80 -6.54
CA THR A 408 17.83 -10.38 -7.73
C THR A 408 18.74 -11.55 -7.35
N GLU A 409 19.16 -12.34 -8.34
CA GLU A 409 20.14 -13.44 -8.13
C GLU A 409 21.49 -12.88 -7.65
N GLU A 410 21.88 -11.70 -8.11
CA GLU A 410 23.11 -11.00 -7.69
C GLU A 410 23.04 -10.62 -6.20
N ASP A 411 21.89 -10.15 -5.72
CA ASP A 411 21.68 -9.88 -4.29
C ASP A 411 21.76 -11.16 -3.43
N ALA A 412 21.37 -12.31 -3.99
CA ALA A 412 21.49 -13.59 -3.28
C ALA A 412 22.95 -14.06 -3.22
N GLU A 413 23.71 -13.90 -4.30
CA GLU A 413 25.15 -14.22 -4.35
C GLU A 413 25.95 -13.33 -3.38
N LEU A 414 25.64 -12.03 -3.33
CA LEU A 414 26.27 -11.10 -2.37
C LEU A 414 25.99 -11.46 -0.91
N ASP A 415 24.75 -11.86 -0.59
CA ASP A 415 24.40 -12.31 0.76
C ASP A 415 25.16 -13.59 1.15
N GLU A 416 25.34 -14.53 0.22
CA GLU A 416 26.12 -15.74 0.43
C GLU A 416 27.62 -15.41 0.68
N GLU A 417 28.18 -14.45 -0.05
CA GLU A 417 29.54 -13.97 0.17
C GLU A 417 29.68 -13.28 1.54
N GLU A 418 28.72 -12.42 1.93
CA GLU A 418 28.71 -11.78 3.25
C GLU A 418 28.57 -12.78 4.40
N GLU A 419 27.74 -13.81 4.23
CA GLU A 419 27.55 -14.85 5.25
C GLU A 419 28.83 -15.66 5.43
N GLN A 420 29.49 -16.05 4.34
CA GLN A 420 30.81 -16.70 4.38
C GLN A 420 31.84 -15.81 5.10
N GLU A 421 31.89 -14.51 4.80
CA GLU A 421 32.79 -13.59 5.50
C GLU A 421 32.49 -13.50 7.01
N ARG A 422 31.21 -13.51 7.41
CA ARG A 422 30.80 -13.48 8.81
C ARG A 422 31.21 -14.77 9.53
N GLU A 423 30.98 -15.92 8.92
CA GLU A 423 31.39 -17.22 9.44
C GLU A 423 32.91 -17.28 9.63
N GLU A 424 33.69 -16.80 8.64
CA GLU A 424 35.15 -16.73 8.75
C GLU A 424 35.62 -15.79 9.88
N LYS A 425 34.97 -14.63 10.04
CA LYS A 425 35.25 -13.69 11.15
C LYS A 425 34.89 -14.31 12.51
N GLU A 426 33.79 -15.05 12.61
CA GLU A 426 33.41 -15.76 13.84
C GLU A 426 34.37 -16.90 14.16
N GLU A 427 34.77 -17.71 13.18
CA GLU A 427 35.79 -18.74 13.34
C GLU A 427 37.12 -18.13 13.79
N GLY A 428 37.52 -17.01 13.18
CA GLY A 428 38.72 -16.27 13.58
C GLY A 428 38.65 -15.79 15.03
N LYS A 429 37.50 -15.28 15.47
CA LYS A 429 37.26 -14.90 16.87
C LYS A 429 37.30 -16.11 17.82
N LYS A 430 36.68 -17.24 17.44
CA LYS A 430 36.71 -18.50 18.21
C LYS A 430 38.14 -19.02 18.35
N ARG A 431 38.93 -19.05 17.26
CA ARG A 431 40.34 -19.44 17.28
C ARG A 431 41.17 -18.53 18.20
N LYS A 432 40.99 -17.21 18.11
CA LYS A 432 41.66 -16.25 19.01
C LYS A 432 41.29 -16.44 20.47
N ARG A 433 40.00 -16.69 20.78
CA ARG A 433 39.54 -17.03 22.15
C ARG A 433 40.23 -18.30 22.67
N ASN A 434 40.25 -19.37 21.88
CA ASN A 434 40.87 -20.63 22.27
C ASN A 434 42.37 -20.47 22.56
N VAL A 435 43.10 -19.70 21.73
CA VAL A 435 44.52 -19.40 21.96
C VAL A 435 44.73 -18.60 23.25
N LEU A 436 43.85 -17.63 23.54
CA LEU A 436 43.89 -16.86 24.79
C LEU A 436 43.61 -17.75 26.02
N ASP A 437 42.66 -18.67 25.92
CA ASP A 437 42.35 -19.63 27.00
C ASP A 437 43.52 -20.59 27.24
N ASP A 438 44.18 -21.07 26.18
CA ASP A 438 45.38 -21.91 26.30
C ASP A 438 46.55 -21.15 26.94
N ILE A 439 46.77 -19.89 26.58
CA ILE A 439 47.78 -19.01 27.21
C ILE A 439 47.44 -18.80 28.69
N TYR A 440 46.18 -18.53 29.02
CA TYR A 440 45.73 -18.34 30.39
C TYR A 440 45.90 -19.60 31.25
N GLN A 441 45.55 -20.78 30.70
CA GLN A 441 45.82 -22.06 31.36
C GLN A 441 47.32 -22.33 31.53
N GLY A 442 48.14 -21.95 30.55
CA GLY A 442 49.59 -22.08 30.60
C GLY A 442 50.26 -21.17 31.66
N LEU A 443 49.71 -19.99 31.90
CA LEU A 443 50.17 -19.04 32.91
C LEU A 443 49.73 -19.43 34.33
N THR A 444 48.51 -19.94 34.49
CA THR A 444 47.95 -20.32 35.80
C THR A 444 48.47 -21.66 36.32
N LYS A 445 49.00 -22.53 35.45
CA LYS A 445 49.55 -23.85 35.83
C LYS A 445 51.06 -23.87 36.10
N LYS A 446 51.79 -22.76 35.91
CA LYS A 446 53.22 -22.69 36.27
C LYS A 446 53.38 -22.19 37.72
N PRO A 447 53.80 -23.03 38.68
CA PRO A 447 54.14 -22.54 40.02
C PRO A 447 55.39 -21.66 39.93
N ILE A 448 55.25 -20.40 40.33
CA ILE A 448 56.35 -19.45 40.44
C ILE A 448 57.16 -19.85 41.68
N THR A 449 58.29 -20.53 41.48
CA THR A 449 59.27 -20.76 42.54
C THR A 449 60.18 -19.54 42.65
N PHE A 450 59.96 -18.71 43.67
CA PHE A 450 60.94 -17.69 44.06
C PHE A 450 62.15 -18.40 44.70
N GLY A 451 63.25 -18.49 43.97
CA GLY A 451 64.54 -18.93 44.51
C GLY A 451 65.11 -17.86 45.43
N GLY A 452 65.05 -18.10 46.74
CA GLY A 452 65.80 -17.33 47.75
C GLY A 452 67.22 -17.90 47.88
N SER A 453 68.20 -17.03 47.68
CA SER A 453 69.63 -17.22 47.99
C SER A 453 69.91 -17.06 49.47
#